data_AF-A0A2V7ICV2-F1
#
_entry.id   AF-A0A2V7ICV2-F1
#
_cell.length_a   1.000
_cell.length_b   1.000
_cell.length_c   1.000
_cell.angle_alpha   90.00
_cell.angle_beta   90.00
_cell.angle_gamma   90.00
#
_symmetry.space_group_name_H-M   'P 1'
#
loop_
_entity.id
_entity.type
_entity.pdbx_description
1 polymer ?
#
loop_
_entity_poly.entity_id
_entity_poly.type
_entity_poly.pdbx_seq_one_letter_code
_entity_poly.pdbx_strand_id
1 'polypeptide(L)'
;MYHFTNWRWAIEAMFHFDAAKPTSLLYREDANGHFELVGAMYTAPARTTYADLDARIPLSVARWHEHVNWCLPPRGARQRWGEQRGGHPVFGPASPIATRAACDSVGGRFKPRVLGWMVHVRAFASDDPAVIWSVGHHPGAAGRP
;
A
#
# COMPACT_ATOMS: atom_id res chain seq x y z
N MET A 1 -5.74 0.13 7.79
CA MET A 1 -4.70 -0.84 8.18
C MET A 1 -3.41 -0.08 8.41
N TYR A 2 -2.74 -0.35 9.52
CA TYR A 2 -1.50 0.30 9.92
C TYR A 2 -0.30 -0.56 9.52
N HIS A 3 0.72 0.08 8.94
CA HIS A 3 1.97 -0.56 8.50
C HIS A 3 3.11 -0.16 9.43
N PHE A 4 3.52 -1.08 10.31
CA PHE A 4 4.70 -0.90 11.14
C PHE A 4 5.91 -1.47 10.41
N THR A 5 6.71 -0.58 9.82
CA THR A 5 7.75 -0.94 8.85
C THR A 5 9.12 -1.09 9.51
N ASN A 6 9.77 -2.23 9.26
CA ASN A 6 11.18 -2.41 9.58
C ASN A 6 12.03 -2.02 8.38
N TRP A 7 12.61 -0.80 8.42
CA TRP A 7 13.40 -0.26 7.31
C TRP A 7 14.64 -1.08 6.95
N ARG A 8 15.24 -1.78 7.93
CA ARG A 8 16.40 -2.64 7.68
C ARG A 8 16.00 -3.83 6.80
N TRP A 9 14.86 -4.46 7.11
CA TRP A 9 14.31 -5.55 6.30
C TRP A 9 13.76 -5.06 4.95
N ALA A 10 13.22 -3.83 4.89
CA ALA A 10 12.83 -3.21 3.62
C ALA A 10 14.01 -3.07 2.65
N ILE A 11 15.19 -2.66 3.17
CA ILE A 11 16.42 -2.54 2.37
C ILE A 11 16.93 -3.93 2.00
N GLU A 12 16.95 -4.88 2.94
CA GLU A 12 17.38 -6.27 2.68
C GLU A 12 16.54 -6.92 1.57
N ALA A 13 15.21 -6.72 1.59
CA ALA A 13 14.25 -7.23 0.60
C ALA A 13 14.52 -6.75 -0.83
N MET A 14 15.28 -5.66 -1.00
CA MET A 14 15.72 -5.20 -2.32
C MET A 14 16.76 -6.13 -2.98
N PHE A 15 17.43 -6.96 -2.19
CA PHE A 15 18.52 -7.83 -2.64
C PHE A 15 18.19 -9.32 -2.44
N HIS A 16 17.55 -9.67 -1.31
CA HIS A 16 17.24 -11.05 -0.94
C HIS A 16 15.86 -11.15 -0.30
N PHE A 17 15.08 -12.17 -0.65
CA PHE A 17 13.78 -12.44 -0.05
C PHE A 17 13.91 -13.47 1.07
N ASP A 18 13.44 -13.11 2.27
CA ASP A 18 13.36 -13.98 3.44
C ASP A 18 11.94 -13.90 4.02
N ALA A 19 11.23 -15.03 4.00
CA ALA A 19 9.85 -15.13 4.47
C ALA A 19 9.72 -14.91 5.99
N ALA A 20 10.80 -15.04 6.78
CA ALA A 20 10.80 -14.73 8.20
C ALA A 20 11.00 -13.23 8.49
N LYS A 21 11.26 -12.39 7.47
CA LYS A 21 11.56 -10.96 7.61
C LYS A 21 10.56 -10.09 6.83
N PRO A 22 9.29 -10.01 7.27
CA PRO A 22 8.29 -9.17 6.61
C PRO A 22 8.67 -7.69 6.68
N THR A 23 8.63 -6.98 5.55
CA THR A 23 8.95 -5.54 5.49
C THR A 23 8.10 -4.70 6.45
N SER A 24 6.82 -5.06 6.60
CA SER A 24 5.94 -4.45 7.61
C SER A 24 5.05 -5.49 8.27
N LEU A 25 4.77 -5.29 9.56
CA LEU A 25 3.65 -5.94 10.23
C LEU A 25 2.39 -5.08 10.03
N LEU A 26 1.26 -5.76 9.82
CA LEU A 26 -0.01 -5.14 9.48
C LEU A 26 -0.97 -5.25 10.65
N TYR A 27 -1.48 -4.11 11.11
CA TYR A 27 -2.41 -4.06 12.23
C TYR A 27 -3.73 -3.40 11.86
N ARG A 28 -4.82 -3.88 12.46
CA ARG A 28 -6.11 -3.21 12.51
C ARG A 28 -6.28 -2.64 13.91
N GLU A 29 -6.80 -1.42 13.98
CA GLU A 29 -7.18 -0.80 15.24
C GLU A 29 -8.64 -1.15 15.54
N ASP A 30 -8.92 -1.61 16.76
CA ASP A 30 -10.27 -1.92 17.21
C ASP A 30 -10.99 -0.68 17.79
N ALA A 31 -12.26 -0.85 18.20
CA ALA A 31 -13.06 0.25 18.75
C ALA A 31 -12.50 0.85 20.05
N ASN A 32 -11.60 0.15 20.74
CA ASN A 32 -10.96 0.58 21.97
C ASN A 32 -9.55 1.17 21.73
N GLY A 33 -9.11 1.25 20.46
CA GLY A 33 -7.78 1.73 20.09
C GLY A 33 -6.66 0.69 20.25
N HIS A 34 -6.99 -0.60 20.46
CA HIS A 34 -5.99 -1.65 20.49
C HIS A 34 -5.62 -2.10 19.08
N PHE A 35 -4.35 -2.47 18.89
CA PHE A 35 -3.85 -2.98 17.62
C PHE A 35 -3.85 -4.50 17.58
N GLU A 36 -4.67 -5.05 16.69
CA GLU A 36 -4.73 -6.48 16.38
C GLU A 36 -3.85 -6.79 15.16
N LEU A 37 -2.95 -7.78 15.28
CA LEU A 37 -2.10 -8.22 14.17
C LEU A 37 -2.96 -8.97 13.15
N VAL A 38 -3.04 -8.46 11.92
CA VAL A 38 -3.87 -9.03 10.85
C VAL A 38 -3.06 -9.61 9.70
N GLY A 39 -1.75 -9.39 9.67
CA GLY A 39 -0.88 -9.98 8.67
C GLY A 39 0.49 -9.32 8.54
N ALA A 40 1.10 -9.55 7.38
CA ALA A 40 2.43 -9.07 7.05
C ALA A 40 2.50 -8.57 5.60
N MET A 41 3.32 -7.56 5.37
CA MET A 41 3.64 -7.07 4.03
C MET A 41 5.08 -7.40 3.67
N TYR A 42 5.29 -7.88 2.45
CA TYR A 42 6.60 -8.03 1.84
C TYR A 42 6.75 -7.09 0.67
N THR A 43 8.00 -6.73 0.36
CA THR A 43 8.33 -5.86 -0.77
C THR A 43 9.32 -6.53 -1.71
N ALA A 44 9.33 -6.08 -2.96
CA ALA A 44 10.34 -6.48 -3.94
C ALA A 44 10.73 -5.30 -4.84
N PRO A 45 11.95 -5.27 -5.40
CA PRO A 45 12.36 -4.25 -6.36
C PRO A 45 11.39 -4.14 -7.52
N ALA A 46 11.16 -2.92 -8.02
CA ALA A 46 10.24 -2.68 -9.13
C ALA A 46 10.63 -3.39 -10.45
N ARG A 47 11.88 -3.85 -10.57
CA ARG A 47 12.39 -4.64 -11.70
C ARG A 47 12.14 -6.15 -11.59
N THR A 48 11.60 -6.61 -10.47
CA THR A 48 11.36 -8.05 -10.23
C THR A 48 10.32 -8.57 -11.22
N THR A 49 10.61 -9.70 -11.86
CA THR A 49 9.73 -10.29 -12.87
C THR A 49 8.52 -10.97 -12.22
N TYR A 50 7.44 -11.20 -12.96
CA TYR A 50 6.28 -11.93 -12.43
C TYR A 50 6.63 -13.35 -11.96
N ALA A 51 7.51 -14.06 -12.68
CA ALA A 51 7.97 -15.38 -12.28
C ALA A 51 8.74 -15.34 -10.95
N ASP A 52 9.61 -14.34 -10.76
CA ASP A 52 10.35 -14.17 -9.49
C ASP A 52 9.42 -13.74 -8.34
N LEU A 53 8.36 -12.98 -8.61
CA LEU A 53 7.36 -12.62 -7.60
C LEU A 53 6.57 -13.86 -7.16
N ASP A 54 6.14 -14.69 -8.12
CA ASP A 54 5.42 -15.94 -7.86
C ASP A 54 6.28 -16.95 -7.11
N ALA A 55 7.57 -17.04 -7.42
CA ALA A 55 8.53 -17.88 -6.69
C ALA A 55 8.76 -17.43 -5.23
N ARG A 56 8.51 -16.15 -4.89
CA ARG A 56 8.63 -15.63 -3.52
C ARG A 56 7.38 -15.88 -2.70
N ILE A 57 6.27 -15.31 -3.17
CA ILE A 57 4.94 -15.46 -2.58
C ILE A 57 4.02 -15.79 -3.75
N PRO A 58 3.58 -17.06 -3.86
CA PRO A 58 2.79 -17.50 -5.00
C PRO A 58 1.54 -16.66 -5.19
N LEU A 59 1.17 -16.39 -6.44
CA LEU A 59 -0.01 -15.61 -6.80
C LEU A 59 -1.32 -16.31 -6.38
N SER A 60 -1.27 -17.63 -6.18
CA SER A 60 -2.36 -18.40 -5.57
C SER A 60 -2.56 -18.10 -4.08
N VAL A 61 -1.52 -17.57 -3.41
CA VAL A 61 -1.57 -17.11 -2.03
C VAL A 61 -1.86 -15.62 -1.99
N ALA A 62 -1.12 -14.76 -2.68
CA ALA A 62 -1.42 -13.32 -2.58
C ALA A 62 -1.03 -12.57 -3.84
N ARG A 63 -1.74 -11.46 -4.08
CA ARG A 63 -1.51 -10.60 -5.24
C ARG A 63 -0.52 -9.50 -4.92
N TRP A 64 0.58 -9.50 -5.66
CA TRP A 64 1.51 -8.38 -5.72
C TRP A 64 0.85 -7.17 -6.40
N HIS A 65 1.14 -5.97 -5.92
CA HIS A 65 0.66 -4.72 -6.48
C HIS A 65 1.74 -3.62 -6.41
N GLU A 66 1.57 -2.61 -7.25
CA GLU A 66 2.40 -1.40 -7.27
C GLU A 66 1.56 -0.18 -6.87
N HIS A 67 2.20 0.77 -6.17
CA HIS A 67 1.65 2.10 -5.97
C HIS A 67 2.07 2.99 -7.14
N VAL A 68 1.15 3.21 -8.07
CA VAL A 68 1.41 3.98 -9.30
C VAL A 68 0.61 5.28 -9.33
N ASN A 69 1.12 6.25 -10.08
CA ASN A 69 0.44 7.50 -10.39
C ASN A 69 0.01 8.33 -9.17
N TRP A 70 0.81 8.36 -8.10
CA TRP A 70 0.49 9.14 -6.91
C TRP A 70 0.78 10.62 -7.09
N CYS A 71 -0.11 11.47 -6.55
CA CYS A 71 0.20 12.85 -6.28
C CYS A 71 0.62 13.03 -4.82
N LEU A 72 1.85 13.51 -4.59
CA LEU A 72 2.38 13.78 -3.25
C LEU A 72 2.43 15.29 -2.97
N PRO A 73 2.34 15.72 -1.70
CA PRO A 73 2.53 17.13 -1.38
C PRO A 73 3.98 17.58 -1.69
N PRO A 74 4.22 18.90 -1.82
CA PRO A 74 5.56 19.47 -1.89
C PRO A 74 6.48 18.95 -0.79
N ARG A 75 7.79 18.91 -1.05
CA ARG A 75 8.77 18.57 -0.02
C ARG A 75 8.65 19.57 1.14
N GLY A 76 8.67 19.07 2.38
CA GLY A 76 8.53 19.89 3.59
C GLY A 76 7.10 20.32 3.95
N ALA A 77 6.11 20.17 3.05
CA ALA A 77 4.73 20.58 3.29
C ALA A 77 3.91 19.50 4.00
N ARG A 78 4.34 19.08 5.20
CA ARG A 78 3.67 17.99 5.96
C ARG A 78 2.20 18.28 6.26
N GLN A 79 1.86 19.54 6.53
CA GLN A 79 0.49 19.99 6.78
C GLN A 79 -0.47 19.71 5.62
N ARG A 80 0.04 19.62 4.38
CA ARG A 80 -0.81 19.40 3.19
C ARG A 80 -1.26 17.95 3.03
N TRP A 81 -0.72 17.00 3.78
CA TRP A 81 -1.18 15.61 3.73
C TRP A 81 -2.67 15.45 4.12
N GLY A 82 -3.21 16.36 4.93
CA GLY A 82 -4.63 16.37 5.32
C GLY A 82 -5.53 17.20 4.42
N GLU A 83 -5.02 17.76 3.32
CA GLU A 83 -5.80 18.61 2.41
C GLU A 83 -6.89 17.78 1.71
N GLN A 84 -8.12 18.28 1.73
CA GLN A 84 -9.28 17.63 1.10
C GLN A 84 -9.93 18.57 0.08
N ARG A 85 -10.43 18.01 -1.02
CA ARG A 85 -11.21 18.72 -2.04
C ARG A 85 -12.33 17.82 -2.54
N GLY A 86 -13.57 18.30 -2.46
CA GLY A 86 -14.74 17.54 -2.91
C GLY A 86 -14.93 16.21 -2.16
N GLY A 87 -14.59 16.15 -0.87
CA GLY A 87 -14.69 14.94 -0.05
C GLY A 87 -13.57 13.90 -0.26
N HIS A 88 -12.57 14.22 -1.08
CA HIS A 88 -11.43 13.34 -1.33
C HIS A 88 -10.11 13.99 -0.86
N PRO A 89 -9.13 13.21 -0.39
CA PRO A 89 -7.78 13.69 -0.18
C PRO A 89 -7.18 14.25 -1.47
N VAL A 90 -6.50 15.39 -1.40
CA VAL A 90 -5.78 15.95 -2.56
C VAL A 90 -4.52 15.15 -2.85
N PHE A 91 -3.84 14.64 -1.81
CA PHE A 91 -2.59 13.89 -1.95
C PHE A 91 -2.67 12.49 -1.34
N GLY A 92 -1.76 11.62 -1.77
CA GLY A 92 -1.58 10.28 -1.21
C GLY A 92 -2.41 9.19 -1.91
N PRO A 93 -2.43 7.98 -1.32
CA PRO A 93 -2.99 6.77 -1.96
C PRO A 93 -4.47 6.85 -2.30
N ALA A 94 -5.24 7.61 -1.51
CA ALA A 94 -6.68 7.75 -1.69
C ALA A 94 -7.08 8.98 -2.52
N SER A 95 -6.09 9.72 -3.06
CA SER A 95 -6.37 10.84 -3.95
C SER A 95 -6.80 10.34 -5.33
N PRO A 96 -7.84 10.93 -5.95
CA PRO A 96 -8.21 10.63 -7.33
C PRO A 96 -7.25 11.26 -8.36
N ILE A 97 -6.29 12.08 -7.93
CA ILE A 97 -5.34 12.76 -8.83
C ILE A 97 -4.26 11.77 -9.26
N ALA A 98 -4.49 11.15 -10.43
CA ALA A 98 -3.66 10.10 -11.00
C ALA A 98 -2.89 10.49 -12.27
N THR A 99 -2.82 11.79 -12.62
CA THR A 99 -2.06 12.27 -13.78
C THR A 99 -1.04 13.32 -13.37
N ARG A 100 0.04 13.44 -14.15
CA ARG A 100 1.06 14.46 -13.94
C ARG A 100 0.47 15.87 -13.97
N ALA A 101 -0.25 16.21 -15.03
CA ALA A 101 -0.82 17.54 -15.21
C ALA A 101 -1.80 17.93 -14.07
N ALA A 102 -2.65 17.00 -13.63
CA ALA A 102 -3.56 17.26 -12.52
C ALA A 102 -2.82 17.36 -11.17
N CYS A 103 -1.71 16.63 -10.99
CA CYS A 103 -0.89 16.76 -9.79
C CYS A 103 -0.14 18.10 -9.78
N ASP A 104 0.37 18.55 -10.92
CA ASP A 104 1.07 19.82 -11.04
C ASP A 104 0.12 21.01 -10.79
N SER A 105 -1.15 20.91 -11.21
CA SER A 105 -2.16 21.97 -11.00
C SER A 105 -2.56 22.20 -9.54
N VAL A 106 -2.34 21.21 -8.66
CA VAL A 106 -2.51 21.36 -7.20
C VAL A 106 -1.19 21.67 -6.48
N GLY A 107 -0.13 21.97 -7.25
CA GLY A 107 1.21 22.20 -6.75
C GLY A 107 1.79 20.96 -6.08
N GLY A 108 1.50 19.78 -6.62
CA GLY A 108 1.97 18.51 -6.10
C GLY A 108 3.29 18.05 -6.71
N ARG A 109 3.68 16.82 -6.36
CA ARG A 109 4.79 16.09 -6.96
C ARG A 109 4.28 14.77 -7.49
N PHE A 110 4.18 14.67 -8.81
CA PHE A 110 3.76 13.43 -9.44
C PHE A 110 4.82 12.33 -9.27
N LYS A 111 4.37 11.16 -8.85
CA LYS A 111 5.17 9.94 -8.74
C LYS A 111 4.51 8.86 -9.60
N PRO A 112 5.08 8.54 -10.78
CA PRO A 112 4.54 7.47 -11.62
C PRO A 112 4.57 6.12 -10.89
N ARG A 113 5.53 5.96 -9.97
CA ARG A 113 5.62 4.84 -9.06
C ARG A 113 6.21 5.28 -7.72
N VAL A 114 5.67 4.73 -6.65
CA VAL A 114 6.14 4.88 -5.27
C VAL A 114 6.60 3.50 -4.81
N LEU A 115 7.89 3.37 -4.48
CA LEU A 115 8.55 2.10 -4.11
C LEU A 115 8.58 1.08 -5.28
N GLY A 116 8.58 -0.22 -4.96
CA GLY A 116 8.49 -1.32 -5.92
C GLY A 116 7.21 -2.12 -5.71
N TRP A 117 7.29 -3.44 -5.85
CA TRP A 117 6.18 -4.35 -5.59
C TRP A 117 5.92 -4.48 -4.09
N MET A 118 4.65 -4.61 -3.74
CA MET A 118 4.18 -4.92 -2.39
C MET A 118 3.18 -6.07 -2.45
N VAL A 119 3.17 -6.91 -1.42
CA VAL A 119 2.14 -7.93 -1.24
C VAL A 119 1.72 -7.95 0.21
N HIS A 120 0.41 -7.95 0.44
CA HIS A 120 -0.18 -8.07 1.78
C HIS A 120 -0.65 -9.51 1.96
N VAL A 121 -0.06 -10.23 2.92
CA VAL A 121 -0.45 -11.59 3.28
C VAL A 121 -1.26 -11.51 4.58
N ARG A 122 -2.57 -11.79 4.50
CA ARG A 122 -3.51 -11.72 5.62
C ARG A 122 -3.72 -13.10 6.25
N ALA A 123 -2.71 -13.60 6.97
CA ALA A 123 -2.75 -14.93 7.57
C ALA A 123 -3.60 -15.03 8.86
N PHE A 124 -3.94 -13.89 9.48
CA PHE A 124 -4.63 -13.86 10.79
C PHE A 124 -5.95 -13.06 10.76
N ALA A 125 -6.40 -12.66 9.56
CA ALA A 125 -7.51 -11.73 9.45
C ALA A 125 -8.89 -12.38 9.70
N SER A 126 -9.02 -13.67 9.40
CA SER A 126 -10.23 -14.49 9.54
C SER A 126 -9.95 -15.94 9.09
N ASP A 127 -10.85 -16.87 9.38
CA ASP A 127 -10.94 -18.18 8.71
C ASP A 127 -11.79 -18.15 7.43
N ASP A 128 -12.45 -17.03 7.13
CA ASP A 128 -13.23 -16.83 5.89
C ASP A 128 -12.29 -16.52 4.70
N PRO A 129 -12.22 -17.38 3.66
CA PRO A 129 -11.42 -17.13 2.46
C PRO A 129 -11.78 -15.83 1.74
N ALA A 130 -13.03 -15.36 1.82
CA ALA A 130 -13.41 -14.07 1.25
C ALA A 130 -12.70 -12.94 1.99
N VAL A 131 -12.53 -13.01 3.31
CA VAL A 131 -11.77 -12.01 4.08
C VAL A 131 -10.26 -12.15 3.84
N ILE A 132 -9.73 -13.36 3.66
CA ILE A 132 -8.30 -13.59 3.41
C ILE A 132 -7.90 -13.14 2.00
N TRP A 133 -8.73 -13.41 0.98
CA TRP A 133 -8.42 -13.19 -0.43
C TRP A 133 -9.09 -11.96 -1.05
N SER A 134 -10.10 -11.36 -0.41
CA SER A 134 -10.74 -10.15 -0.97
C SER A 134 -9.70 -9.06 -1.19
N VAL A 135 -9.61 -8.59 -2.42
CA VAL A 135 -8.89 -7.36 -2.71
C VAL A 135 -9.75 -6.23 -2.15
N GLY A 136 -9.57 -5.92 -0.87
CA GLY A 136 -10.14 -4.74 -0.22
C GLY A 136 -9.56 -3.48 -0.86
N HIS A 137 -9.95 -3.20 -2.10
CA HIS A 137 -10.02 -1.84 -2.57
C HIS A 137 -11.02 -1.17 -1.65
N HIS A 138 -10.57 -0.19 -0.86
CA HIS A 138 -11.52 0.80 -0.36
C HIS A 138 -12.29 1.30 -1.59
N PRO A 139 -13.61 1.04 -1.68
CA PRO A 139 -14.42 1.80 -2.60
C PRO A 139 -14.36 3.21 -2.03
N GLY A 140 -13.54 4.07 -2.64
CA GLY A 140 -13.80 5.50 -2.53
C GLY A 140 -15.27 5.67 -2.89
N ALA A 141 -16.02 6.26 -1.96
CA ALA A 141 -17.46 6.47 -2.00
C ALA A 141 -18.01 6.57 -3.44
N ALA A 142 -18.41 5.44 -4.01
CA ALA A 142 -19.23 5.40 -5.19
C ALA A 142 -20.65 5.22 -4.68
N GLY A 143 -21.19 6.33 -4.16
CA GLY A 143 -22.63 6.48 -4.16
C GLY A 143 -23.11 6.44 -5.61
N ARG A 144 -24.27 5.80 -5.77
CA ARG A 144 -25.39 6.10 -6.71
C ARG A 144 -25.80 4.91 -7.58
N PRO A 145 -27.07 4.86 -8.03
CA PRO A 145 -28.24 5.65 -7.63
C PRO A 145 -29.09 4.98 -6.54
#